data_AF-A0ABD6W6F3-F1
#
_entry.id   AF-A0ABD6W6F3-F1
#
_cell.length_a   1.000
_cell.length_b   1.000
_cell.length_c   1.000
_cell.angle_alpha   90.00
_cell.angle_beta   90.00
_cell.angle_gamma   90.00
#
_symmetry.space_group_name_H-M   'P 1'
#
loop_
_entity.id
_entity.type
_entity.pdbx_description
1 polymer ?
#
loop_
_entity_poly.entity_id
_entity_poly.type
_entity_poly.pdbx_seq_one_letter_code
_entity_poly.pdbx_strand_id
1 'polypeptide(L)'
;MAIRWAASADKHDIDRDDVVNAILNYVYRVEEFEEPRVGDRCPDLFIGPTRDRTQLLEVVAQITPPADIFIFHVMIARRKMLDIAERNTK
;
A
#
# COMPACT_ATOMS: atom_id res chain seq x y z
N MET A 1 -5.17 1.14 -16.71
CA MET A 1 -4.76 1.31 -15.31
C MET A 1 -3.42 2.02 -15.31
N ALA A 2 -3.34 3.26 -14.84
CA ALA A 2 -2.06 3.97 -14.75
C ALA A 2 -1.59 3.92 -13.30
N ILE A 3 -0.47 3.24 -13.06
CA ILE A 3 0.15 3.16 -11.75
C ILE A 3 1.26 4.21 -11.70
N ARG A 4 1.08 5.19 -10.81
CA ARG A 4 2.05 6.26 -10.57
C ARG A 4 2.70 6.04 -9.21
N TRP A 5 3.97 6.41 -9.12
CA TRP A 5 4.81 6.15 -7.96
C TRP A 5 5.39 7.47 -7.47
N ALA A 6 5.28 7.73 -6.18
CA ALA A 6 6.06 8.77 -5.55
C ALA A 6 7.55 8.40 -5.63
N ALA A 7 8.42 9.39 -5.77
CA ALA A 7 9.88 9.18 -5.77
C ALA A 7 10.40 8.51 -4.49
N SER A 8 9.64 8.55 -3.39
CA SER A 8 9.92 7.84 -2.14
C SER A 8 9.62 6.34 -2.22
N ALA A 9 8.63 5.92 -3.01
CA ALA A 9 8.22 4.52 -3.10
C ALA A 9 9.21 3.67 -3.91
N ASP A 10 9.92 4.28 -4.86
CA ASP A 10 10.90 3.60 -5.74
C ASP A 10 12.28 3.37 -5.07
N LYS A 11 12.42 3.70 -3.77
CA LYS A 11 13.72 3.68 -3.07
C LYS A 11 14.08 2.35 -2.43
N HIS A 12 13.13 1.44 -2.27
CA HIS A 12 13.29 0.26 -1.41
C HIS A 12 13.64 -1.03 -2.16
N ASP A 13 13.94 -0.96 -3.47
CA ASP A 13 14.27 -2.11 -4.33
C ASP A 13 13.22 -3.24 -4.30
N ILE A 14 11.95 -2.85 -4.12
CA ILE A 14 10.82 -3.78 -4.12
C ILE A 14 10.26 -3.85 -5.54
N ASP A 15 10.09 -5.06 -6.06
CA ASP A 15 9.50 -5.27 -7.39
C ASP A 15 8.08 -4.68 -7.43
N ARG A 16 7.82 -3.86 -8.46
CA ARG A 16 6.54 -3.18 -8.64
C ARG A 16 5.38 -4.16 -8.74
N ASP A 17 5.58 -5.33 -9.33
CA ASP A 17 4.57 -6.37 -9.43
C ASP A 17 4.23 -6.98 -8.05
N ASP A 18 5.20 -7.06 -7.14
CA ASP A 18 4.94 -7.53 -5.77
C ASP A 18 4.10 -6.52 -5.00
N VAL A 19 4.30 -5.22 -5.22
CA VAL A 19 3.46 -4.17 -4.64
C VAL A 19 2.04 -4.26 -5.16
N VAL A 20 1.87 -4.43 -6.48
CA VAL A 20 0.53 -4.61 -7.07
C VAL A 20 -0.13 -5.86 -6.53
N ASN A 21 0.62 -6.97 -6.42
CA ASN A 21 0.12 -8.20 -5.82
C ASN A 21 -0.32 -8.00 -4.36
N ALA A 22 0.45 -7.25 -3.57
CA ALA A 22 0.11 -6.92 -2.19
C ALA A 22 -1.17 -6.08 -2.08
N ILE A 23 -1.36 -5.09 -2.96
CA ILE A 23 -2.61 -4.31 -3.02
C ILE A 23 -3.79 -5.21 -3.44
N LEU A 24 -3.63 -6.10 -4.41
CA LEU A 24 -4.72 -6.95 -4.90
C LEU A 24 -5.09 -8.08 -3.92
N ASN A 25 -4.12 -8.60 -3.18
CA ASN A 25 -4.29 -9.72 -2.25
C ASN A 25 -4.08 -9.28 -0.80
N TYR A 26 -4.50 -8.06 -0.46
CA TYR A 26 -4.31 -7.52 0.88
C TYR A 26 -4.95 -8.43 1.93
N VAL A 27 -4.23 -8.63 3.04
CA VAL A 27 -4.74 -9.29 4.25
C VAL A 27 -5.43 -8.25 5.14
N TYR A 28 -4.87 -7.03 5.18
CA TYR A 28 -5.45 -5.90 5.89
C TYR A 28 -5.53 -4.68 4.99
N ARG A 29 -6.61 -3.92 5.14
CA ARG A 29 -6.79 -2.60 4.55
C ARG A 29 -7.25 -1.65 5.63
N VAL A 30 -6.53 -0.55 5.81
CA VAL A 30 -6.93 0.56 6.67
C VAL A 30 -7.27 1.73 5.75
N GLU A 31 -8.55 2.08 5.70
CA GLU A 31 -9.02 3.22 4.91
C GLU A 31 -8.61 4.53 5.57
N GLU A 32 -8.35 5.55 4.74
CA GLU A 32 -8.00 6.90 5.20
C GLU A 32 -6.83 6.93 6.20
N PHE A 33 -5.81 6.13 5.94
CA PHE A 33 -4.69 5.88 6.86
C PHE A 33 -3.83 7.13 7.15
N GLU A 34 -3.64 7.99 6.15
CA GLU A 34 -2.96 9.28 6.31
C GLU A 34 -3.79 10.41 5.72
N GLU A 35 -3.49 11.64 6.16
CA GLU A 35 -4.03 12.84 5.55
C GLU A 35 -3.66 12.95 4.06
N PRO A 36 -4.55 13.51 3.23
CA PRO A 36 -4.34 13.58 1.81
C PRO A 36 -3.17 14.53 1.51
N ARG A 37 -2.08 13.98 1.00
CA ARG A 37 -0.91 14.77 0.57
C ARG A 37 -1.09 15.37 -0.83
N VAL A 38 -1.98 14.78 -1.64
CA VAL A 38 -2.26 15.20 -3.02
C VAL A 38 -3.76 15.03 -3.32
N GLY A 39 -4.45 16.13 -3.63
CA GLY A 39 -5.90 16.13 -3.86
C GLY A 39 -6.71 15.97 -2.58
N ASP A 40 -7.96 15.53 -2.72
CA ASP A 40 -8.94 15.49 -1.60
C ASP A 40 -9.13 14.10 -0.99
N ARG A 41 -8.45 13.06 -1.49
CA ARG A 41 -8.66 11.68 -1.05
C ARG A 41 -7.47 11.15 -0.26
N CYS A 42 -7.76 10.74 0.97
CA CYS A 42 -6.78 10.10 1.86
C CYS A 42 -6.29 8.78 1.24
N PRO A 43 -4.98 8.49 1.25
CA PRO A 43 -4.47 7.18 0.87
C PRO A 43 -4.85 6.13 1.90
N ASP A 44 -5.03 4.90 1.42
CA ASP A 44 -5.27 3.73 2.25
C ASP A 44 -3.95 3.00 2.49
N LEU A 45 -3.86 2.31 3.62
CA LEU A 45 -2.79 1.34 3.90
C LEU A 45 -3.27 -0.06 3.52
N PHE A 46 -2.53 -0.73 2.66
CA PHE A 46 -2.69 -2.14 2.33
C PHE A 46 -1.51 -2.92 2.92
N ILE A 47 -1.82 -3.99 3.66
CA ILE A 47 -0.83 -4.99 4.04
C ILE A 47 -1.12 -6.26 3.25
N GLY A 48 -0.22 -6.68 2.39
CA GLY A 48 -0.42 -7.86 1.54
C GLY A 48 0.88 -8.57 1.18
N PRO A 49 0.80 -9.81 0.66
CA PRO A 49 1.99 -10.61 0.39
C PRO A 49 2.70 -10.21 -0.91
N THR A 50 4.00 -10.44 -0.97
CA THR A 50 4.77 -10.55 -2.23
C THR A 50 4.22 -11.69 -3.09
N ARG A 51 4.54 -11.74 -4.40
CA ARG A 51 4.03 -12.80 -5.29
C ARG A 51 4.46 -14.20 -4.86
N ASP A 52 5.67 -14.32 -4.33
CA ASP A 52 6.22 -15.58 -3.79
C ASP A 52 5.69 -15.92 -2.38
N ARG A 53 4.90 -15.01 -1.77
CA ARG A 53 4.31 -15.13 -0.43
C ARG A 53 5.31 -15.30 0.72
N THR A 54 6.58 -14.97 0.49
CA THR A 54 7.62 -15.08 1.53
C THR A 54 7.57 -13.92 2.51
N GLN A 55 7.08 -12.75 2.07
CA GLN A 55 7.03 -11.54 2.87
C GLN A 55 5.68 -10.82 2.73
N LEU A 56 5.36 -10.00 3.73
CA LEU A 56 4.28 -9.03 3.66
C LEU A 56 4.87 -7.66 3.35
N LEU A 57 4.18 -6.89 2.53
CA LEU A 57 4.46 -5.51 2.20
C LEU A 57 3.47 -4.60 2.88
N GLU A 58 3.94 -3.47 3.40
CA GLU A 58 3.13 -2.32 3.74
C GLU A 58 3.13 -1.35 2.56
N VAL A 59 1.94 -1.08 2.02
CA VAL A 59 1.74 -0.27 0.82
C VAL A 59 0.75 0.84 1.13
N VAL A 60 1.20 2.09 1.07
CA VAL A 60 0.32 3.26 1.21
C VAL A 60 0.00 3.77 -0.18
N ALA A 61 -1.27 3.66 -0.59
CA ALA A 61 -1.70 3.98 -1.93
C ALA A 61 -3.08 4.62 -1.95
N GLN A 62 -3.28 5.54 -2.90
CA GLN A 62 -4.57 6.12 -3.21
C GLN A 62 -5.11 5.47 -4.48
N ILE A 63 -6.28 4.86 -4.38
CA ILE A 63 -7.01 4.28 -5.51
C ILE A 63 -8.10 5.25 -5.94
N THR A 64 -7.95 5.80 -7.14
CA THR A 64 -8.90 6.73 -7.75
C THR A 64 -9.62 6.03 -8.90
N PRO A 65 -10.94 5.82 -8.81
CA PRO A 65 -11.72 5.26 -9.90
C PRO A 65 -11.61 6.12 -11.18
N PRO A 66 -11.67 5.51 -12.38
CA PRO A 66 -11.95 4.10 -12.62
C PRO A 66 -10.72 3.17 -12.57
N ALA A 67 -9.49 3.67 -12.64
CA ALA A 67 -8.30 2.80 -12.76
C ALA A 67 -6.95 3.48 -12.41
N ASP A 68 -6.94 4.54 -11.63
CA ASP A 68 -5.70 5.24 -11.25
C ASP A 68 -5.25 4.79 -9.86
N ILE A 69 -3.99 4.39 -9.75
CA ILE A 69 -3.37 4.06 -8.45
C ILE A 69 -2.14 4.93 -8.30
N PHE A 70 -2.08 5.67 -7.20
CA PHE A 70 -0.89 6.43 -6.82
C PHE A 70 -0.28 5.84 -5.56
N ILE A 71 0.94 5.33 -5.67
CA ILE A 71 1.67 4.67 -4.59
C ILE A 71 2.61 5.66 -3.94
N PHE A 72 2.38 5.97 -2.66
CA PHE A 72 3.17 6.93 -1.89
C PHE A 72 4.35 6.27 -1.18
N HIS A 73 4.13 5.05 -0.68
CA HIS A 73 5.11 4.35 0.16
C HIS A 73 4.96 2.84 0.02
N VAL A 74 6.10 2.15 -0.01
CA VAL A 74 6.20 0.69 -0.05
C VAL A 74 7.39 0.27 0.78
N MET A 75 7.19 -0.65 1.71
CA MET A 75 8.26 -1.34 2.42
C MET A 75 7.83 -2.77 2.80
N ILE A 76 8.77 -3.59 3.26
CA ILE A 76 8.44 -4.81 4.00
C ILE A 76 7.62 -4.43 5.24
N ALA A 77 6.52 -5.12 5.49
CA ALA A 77 5.59 -4.85 6.56
C ALA A 77 6.30 -4.92 7.92
N ARG A 78 6.33 -3.78 8.61
CA ARG A 78 6.91 -3.67 9.95
C ARG A 78 5.89 -4.09 10.98
N ARG A 79 6.37 -4.62 12.12
CA ARG A 79 5.50 -5.04 13.23
C ARG A 79 4.53 -3.94 13.67
N LYS A 80 5.00 -2.69 13.73
CA LYS A 80 4.17 -1.52 14.05
C LYS A 80 2.98 -1.36 13.09
N MET A 81 3.18 -1.51 11.79
CA MET A 81 2.11 -1.35 10.80
C MET A 81 1.13 -2.52 10.85
N LEU A 82 1.64 -3.74 11.08
CA LEU A 82 0.80 -4.92 11.32
C LEU A 82 -0.09 -4.73 12.56
N ASP A 83 0.48 -4.27 13.68
CA ASP A 83 -0.28 -4.04 14.91
C ASP A 83 -1.35 -2.94 14.72
N ILE A 84 -1.07 -1.89 13.92
CA ILE A 84 -2.05 -0.85 13.59
C ILE A 84 -3.16 -1.43 12.71
N ALA A 85 -2.81 -2.19 11.68
CA ALA A 85 -3.77 -2.79 10.77
C ALA A 85 -4.71 -3.77 11.48
N GLU A 86 -4.17 -4.66 12.32
CA GLU A 86 -4.95 -5.58 13.15
C GLU A 86 -5.93 -4.86 14.08
N ARG A 87 -5.56 -3.70 14.63
CA ARG A 87 -6.43 -2.92 15.52
C ARG A 87 -7.56 -2.20 14.80
N ASN A 88 -7.35 -1.79 13.55
CA ASN A 88 -8.32 -1.02 12.76
C ASN A 88 -9.22 -1.90 11.88
N THR A 89 -8.97 -3.21 11.83
CA THR A 89 -9.77 -4.17 11.02
C THR A 89 -10.84 -4.89 11.87
N LYS A 90 -11.27 -4.31 13.00
CA LYS A 90 -12.38 -4.79 13.85
C LYS A 90 -13.55 -3.80 13.81
#